data_AF-A0A835X625-F1
#
_entry.id   AF-A0A835X625-F1
#
_cell.length_a   1.000
_cell.length_b   1.000
_cell.length_c   1.000
_cell.angle_alpha   90.00
_cell.angle_beta   90.00
_cell.angle_gamma   90.00
#
_symmetry.space_group_name_H-M   'P 1'
#
loop_
_entity.id
_entity.type
_entity.pdbx_description
1 polymer ?
#
loop_
_entity_poly.entity_id
_entity_poly.type
_entity_poly.pdbx_seq_one_letter_code
_entity_poly.pdbx_strand_id
1 'polypeptide(L)'
;MVQRALNYFVPGGGADPRLFKDKTGTVVTIGPDLPAGKITGIQRASIEVFRGALRPFTATVNQELSDVLKSKVRAFLVLPGTVDGKEPNNENIVQAINFFVSEYSPSSGTVIFCVDEDR
;
A
#
# COMPACT_ATOMS: atom_id res chain seq x y z
N MET A 1 -4.77 2.65 10.57
CA MET A 1 -4.38 1.29 10.14
C MET A 1 -2.86 1.16 10.05
N VAL A 2 -2.19 1.83 9.11
CA VAL A 2 -0.72 1.76 8.94
C VAL A 2 0.06 2.15 10.20
N GLN A 3 -0.32 3.23 10.89
CA GLN A 3 0.33 3.64 12.15
C GLN A 3 0.33 2.54 13.22
N ARG A 4 -0.75 1.75 13.31
CA ARG A 4 -0.84 0.64 14.27
C ARG A 4 0.11 -0.49 13.87
N ALA A 5 0.20 -0.83 12.58
CA ALA A 5 1.16 -1.80 12.08
C ALA A 5 2.60 -1.34 12.33
N LEU A 6 2.91 -0.06 12.06
CA LEU A 6 4.23 0.51 12.32
C LEU A 6 4.62 0.43 13.81
N ASN A 7 3.66 0.65 14.73
CA ASN A 7 3.91 0.50 16.16
C ASN A 7 4.20 -0.95 16.60
N TYR A 8 3.77 -1.97 15.84
CA TYR A 8 4.18 -3.36 16.10
C TYR A 8 5.65 -3.59 15.73
N PHE A 9 6.13 -3.01 14.63
CA PHE A 9 7.52 -3.11 14.20
C PHE A 9 8.47 -2.23 15.04
N VAL A 10 7.97 -1.07 15.46
CA VAL A 10 8.73 -0.06 16.21
C VAL A 10 7.88 0.41 17.39
N PRO A 11 7.82 -0.36 18.49
CA PRO A 11 7.08 0.03 19.69
C PRO A 11 7.52 1.41 20.20
N GLY A 12 6.56 2.30 20.45
CA GLY A 12 6.82 3.67 20.88
C GLY A 12 7.24 4.64 19.76
N GLY A 13 7.40 4.17 18.51
CA GLY A 13 7.82 4.99 17.39
C GLY A 13 6.89 6.16 17.08
N GLY A 14 5.59 6.01 17.35
CA GLY A 14 4.64 7.11 17.24
C GLY A 14 4.87 8.26 18.23
N ALA A 15 5.48 7.99 19.39
CA ALA A 15 5.85 9.00 20.39
C ALA A 15 7.29 9.50 20.20
N ASP A 16 8.20 8.63 19.75
CA ASP A 16 9.58 8.98 19.40
C ASP A 16 9.94 8.47 17.99
N PRO A 17 9.79 9.33 16.95
CA PRO A 17 10.06 8.94 15.56
C PRO A 17 11.50 8.51 15.29
N ARG A 18 12.47 8.89 16.15
CA ARG A 18 13.89 8.51 15.99
C ARG A 18 14.09 7.00 16.10
N LEU A 19 13.17 6.30 16.77
CA LEU A 19 13.20 4.84 16.90
C LEU A 19 13.05 4.11 15.56
N PHE A 20 12.56 4.79 14.51
CA PHE A 20 12.44 4.22 13.17
C PHE A 20 13.78 4.15 12.41
N LYS A 21 14.81 4.87 12.85
CA LYS A 21 16.10 4.88 12.17
C LYS A 21 16.66 3.46 12.05
N ASP A 22 17.09 3.09 10.84
CA ASP A 22 17.66 1.79 10.48
C ASP A 22 16.73 0.57 10.72
N LYS A 23 15.45 0.78 11.05
CA LYS A 23 14.48 -0.31 11.20
C LYS A 23 14.04 -0.83 9.84
N THR A 24 13.82 -2.14 9.76
CA THR A 24 13.36 -2.81 8.54
C THR A 24 12.00 -3.44 8.78
N GLY A 25 11.15 -3.42 7.77
CA GLY A 25 9.84 -4.06 7.83
C GLY A 25 9.03 -3.76 6.59
N THR A 26 8.00 -4.55 6.36
CA THR A 26 7.08 -4.38 5.23
C THR A 26 5.68 -4.28 5.78
N VAL A 27 4.98 -3.20 5.45
CA VAL A 27 3.54 -3.04 5.70
C VAL A 27 2.83 -3.09 4.36
N VAL A 28 1.85 -3.97 4.20
CA VAL A 28 1.04 -4.06 2.98
C VAL A 28 -0.38 -3.63 3.30
N THR A 29 -0.91 -2.68 2.53
CA THR A 29 -2.32 -2.31 2.55
C THR A 29 -2.97 -2.80 1.26
N ILE A 30 -4.01 -3.62 1.38
CA ILE A 30 -4.87 -3.99 0.26
C ILE A 30 -6.05 -3.01 0.27
N GLY A 31 -6.11 -2.15 -0.74
CA GLY A 31 -7.19 -1.19 -0.92
C GLY A 31 -8.49 -1.87 -1.39
N PRO A 32 -9.61 -1.14 -1.41
CA PRO A 32 -10.88 -1.71 -1.82
C PRO A 32 -10.83 -2.09 -3.31
N ASP A 33 -11.38 -3.25 -3.62
CA ASP A 33 -11.58 -3.72 -4.99
C ASP A 33 -12.40 -2.71 -5.80
N LEU A 34 -12.06 -2.55 -7.08
CA LEU A 34 -13.02 -1.95 -8.01
C LEU A 34 -14.20 -2.92 -8.16
N PRO A 35 -15.42 -2.49 -7.81
CA PRO A 35 -16.54 -3.41 -7.77
C PRO A 35 -16.94 -3.82 -9.19
N ALA A 36 -17.25 -5.11 -9.36
CA ALA A 36 -17.73 -5.68 -10.62
C ALA A 36 -19.27 -5.80 -10.61
N GLY A 37 -19.89 -5.82 -11.81
CA GLY A 37 -21.34 -6.02 -11.96
C GLY A 37 -22.19 -4.76 -11.78
N LYS A 38 -23.46 -4.92 -11.36
CA LYS A 38 -24.40 -3.79 -11.17
C LYS A 38 -24.17 -3.12 -9.81
N ILE A 39 -23.70 -1.88 -9.86
CA ILE A 39 -23.31 -1.05 -8.72
C ILE A 39 -23.84 0.35 -8.94
N THR A 40 -24.17 1.04 -7.85
CA THR A 40 -24.61 2.43 -7.96
C THR A 40 -23.44 3.35 -8.29
N GLY A 41 -23.68 4.42 -9.06
CA GLY A 41 -22.64 5.41 -9.37
C GLY A 41 -22.01 6.04 -8.12
N ILE A 42 -22.78 6.20 -7.04
CA ILE A 42 -22.31 6.74 -5.76
C ILE A 42 -21.33 5.77 -5.08
N GLN A 43 -21.62 4.47 -5.06
CA GLN A 43 -20.71 3.47 -4.49
C GLN A 43 -19.39 3.42 -5.26
N ARG A 44 -19.45 3.43 -6.59
CA ARG A 44 -18.26 3.46 -7.45
C ARG A 44 -17.42 4.71 -7.20
N ALA A 45 -18.05 5.89 -7.18
CA ALA A 45 -17.37 7.15 -6.90
C ALA A 45 -16.70 7.15 -5.52
N SER A 46 -17.38 6.62 -4.48
CA SER A 46 -16.80 6.52 -3.14
C SER A 46 -15.56 5.63 -3.09
N ILE A 47 -15.56 4.52 -3.83
CA ILE A 47 -14.42 3.60 -3.91
C ILE A 47 -13.26 4.25 -4.68
N GLU A 48 -13.55 4.90 -5.80
CA GLU A 48 -12.54 5.63 -6.59
C GLU A 48 -11.90 6.76 -5.77
N VAL A 49 -12.69 7.52 -5.01
CA VAL A 49 -12.18 8.56 -4.09
C VAL A 49 -11.24 7.95 -3.04
N PHE A 50 -11.62 6.82 -2.43
CA PHE A 50 -10.79 6.18 -1.41
C PHE A 50 -9.49 5.62 -2.00
N ARG A 51 -9.57 4.94 -3.16
CA ARG A 51 -8.40 4.47 -3.92
C ARG A 51 -7.49 5.64 -4.30
N GLY A 52 -8.08 6.75 -4.73
CA GLY A 52 -7.38 8.00 -5.05
C GLY A 52 -6.64 8.58 -3.86
N ALA A 53 -7.24 8.56 -2.66
CA ALA A 53 -6.63 9.06 -1.43
C ALA A 53 -5.50 8.17 -0.88
N LEU A 54 -5.59 6.84 -1.06
CA LEU A 54 -4.57 5.90 -0.58
C LEU A 54 -3.22 6.05 -1.30
N ARG A 55 -3.24 6.48 -2.57
CA ARG A 55 -2.02 6.69 -3.38
C ARG A 55 -1.09 7.77 -2.78
N PRO A 56 -1.52 9.04 -2.62
CA PRO A 56 -0.68 10.06 -2.02
C PRO A 56 -0.35 9.74 -0.55
N PHE A 57 -1.29 9.15 0.20
CA PHE A 57 -1.01 8.69 1.56
C PHE A 57 0.18 7.71 1.62
N THR A 58 0.19 6.70 0.76
CA THR A 58 1.27 5.69 0.71
C THR A 58 2.59 6.32 0.28
N ALA A 59 2.56 7.25 -0.68
CA ALA A 59 3.75 7.98 -1.11
C ALA A 59 4.35 8.80 0.04
N THR A 60 3.54 9.60 0.74
CA THR A 60 3.98 10.43 1.87
C THR A 60 4.53 9.57 3.01
N VAL A 61 3.87 8.46 3.37
CA VAL A 61 4.38 7.57 4.42
C VAL A 61 5.77 7.02 4.07
N ASN A 62 5.99 6.58 2.83
CA ASN A 62 7.31 6.09 2.44
C ASN A 62 8.35 7.21 2.39
N GLN A 63 7.98 8.41 1.94
CA GLN A 63 8.88 9.57 1.93
C GLN A 63 9.32 9.93 3.36
N GLU A 64 8.39 10.01 4.32
CA GLU A 64 8.72 10.27 5.72
C GLU A 64 9.62 9.16 6.31
N LEU A 65 9.27 7.90 6.08
CA LEU A 65 10.07 6.77 6.56
C LEU A 65 11.50 6.78 5.98
N SER A 66 11.64 6.96 4.66
CA SER A 66 12.92 6.93 3.96
C SER A 66 13.73 8.20 4.20
N ASP A 67 13.18 9.35 3.81
CA ASP A 67 13.96 10.57 3.62
C ASP A 67 14.14 11.34 4.92
N VAL A 68 13.14 11.30 5.80
CA VAL A 68 13.16 11.99 7.10
C VAL A 68 13.71 11.08 8.18
N LEU A 69 13.13 9.89 8.36
CA LEU A 69 13.46 9.00 9.47
C LEU A 69 14.63 8.06 9.22
N LYS A 70 15.13 7.97 7.97
CA LYS A 70 16.19 7.05 7.55
C LYS A 70 15.88 5.59 7.94
N SER A 71 14.60 5.22 7.80
CA SER A 71 14.07 3.88 8.02
C SER A 71 14.14 3.07 6.74
N LYS A 72 14.30 1.75 6.89
CA LYS A 72 14.17 0.75 5.81
C LYS A 72 12.79 0.08 5.83
N VAL A 73 11.86 0.57 6.67
CA VAL A 73 10.47 0.14 6.64
C VAL A 73 9.80 0.66 5.37
N ARG A 74 9.13 -0.22 4.64
CA ARG A 74 8.40 0.11 3.40
C ARG A 74 6.91 -0.15 3.57
N ALA A 75 6.09 0.79 3.09
CA ALA A 75 4.64 0.63 3.04
C ALA A 75 4.19 0.44 1.59
N PHE A 76 3.59 -0.71 1.27
CA PHE A 76 3.07 -1.02 -0.06
C PHE A 76 1.55 -0.89 -0.08
N LEU A 77 1.04 -0.45 -1.23
CA LEU A 77 -0.39 -0.40 -1.53
C LEU A 77 -0.68 -1.28 -2.73
N VAL A 78 -1.61 -2.22 -2.55
CA VAL A 78 -2.19 -3.03 -3.62
C VAL A 78 -3.60 -2.55 -3.89
N LEU A 79 -3.89 -2.23 -5.15
CA LEU A 79 -5.19 -1.80 -5.65
C LEU A 79 -5.69 -2.83 -6.67
N PRO A 80 -6.50 -3.81 -6.24
CA PRO A 80 -7.07 -4.83 -7.13
C PRO A 80 -8.28 -4.32 -7.91
N GLY A 81 -8.65 -5.03 -8.96
CA GLY A 81 -9.71 -4.70 -9.92
C GLY A 81 -9.30 -3.63 -10.93
N THR A 82 -10.07 -3.55 -12.03
CA THR A 82 -9.79 -2.65 -13.16
C THR A 82 -10.80 -1.51 -13.27
N VAL A 83 -10.39 -0.39 -13.88
CA VAL A 83 -11.30 0.72 -14.22
C VAL A 83 -12.46 0.28 -15.11
N ASP A 84 -12.28 -0.78 -15.89
CA ASP A 84 -13.32 -1.35 -16.77
C ASP A 84 -14.31 -2.26 -16.02
N GLY A 85 -14.11 -2.48 -14.71
CA GLY A 85 -15.01 -3.29 -13.88
C GLY A 85 -14.85 -4.79 -14.05
N LYS A 86 -13.67 -5.26 -14.49
CA LYS A 86 -13.31 -6.69 -14.46
C LYS A 86 -13.11 -7.13 -13.00
N GLU A 87 -13.45 -8.38 -12.72
CA GLU A 87 -13.24 -8.94 -11.39
C GLU A 87 -11.75 -8.95 -11.01
N PRO A 88 -11.42 -8.62 -9.75
CA PRO A 88 -10.08 -8.79 -9.20
C PRO A 88 -9.51 -10.19 -9.41
N ASN A 89 -8.22 -10.28 -9.73
CA ASN A 89 -7.52 -11.57 -9.78
C ASN A 89 -6.68 -11.77 -8.51
N ASN A 90 -7.08 -12.73 -7.69
CA ASN A 90 -6.35 -13.09 -6.46
C ASN A 90 -4.90 -13.53 -6.72
N GLU A 91 -4.62 -14.15 -7.87
CA GLU A 91 -3.24 -14.54 -8.23
C GLU A 91 -2.34 -13.32 -8.40
N ASN A 92 -2.86 -12.24 -8.99
CA ASN A 92 -2.11 -10.98 -9.18
C ASN A 92 -1.81 -10.32 -7.82
N ILE A 93 -2.77 -10.38 -6.88
CA ILE A 93 -2.55 -9.92 -5.50
C ILE A 93 -1.45 -10.75 -4.81
N VAL A 94 -1.50 -12.08 -4.93
CA VAL A 94 -0.50 -12.98 -4.34
C VAL A 94 0.89 -12.74 -4.94
N GLN A 95 0.99 -12.55 -6.25
CA GLN A 95 2.27 -12.22 -6.91
C GLN A 95 2.86 -10.91 -6.39
N ALA A 96 2.02 -9.87 -6.18
CA ALA A 96 2.47 -8.62 -5.58
C ALA A 96 2.98 -8.83 -4.14
N ILE A 97 2.27 -9.62 -3.33
CA ILE A 97 2.70 -9.95 -1.96
C ILE A 97 4.03 -10.70 -1.95
N ASN A 98 4.22 -11.67 -2.86
CA ASN A 98 5.48 -12.42 -3.00
C ASN A 98 6.65 -11.48 -3.36
N PHE A 99 6.41 -10.47 -4.18
CA PHE A 99 7.42 -9.45 -4.44
C PHE A 99 7.78 -8.64 -3.18
N PHE A 100 6.80 -8.27 -2.35
CA PHE A 100 7.05 -7.44 -1.16
C PHE A 100 7.86 -8.12 -0.06
N VAL A 101 7.86 -9.45 -0.02
CA VAL A 101 8.67 -10.26 0.91
C VAL A 101 10.04 -10.64 0.34
N SER A 102 10.32 -10.31 -0.91
CA SER A 102 11.63 -10.55 -1.54
C SER A 102 12.69 -9.55 -1.09
N GLU A 103 13.96 -9.90 -1.27
CA GLU A 103 15.11 -9.04 -0.93
C GLU A 103 15.18 -7.75 -1.78
N TYR A 104 14.43 -7.67 -2.88
CA TYR A 104 14.39 -6.52 -3.79
C TYR A 104 13.37 -5.45 -3.36
N SER A 105 12.43 -5.81 -2.49
CA SER A 105 11.37 -4.92 -2.01
C SER A 105 11.89 -3.64 -1.33
N PRO A 106 12.92 -3.68 -0.45
CA PRO A 106 13.45 -2.49 0.23
C PRO A 106 14.04 -1.42 -0.71
N SER A 107 14.52 -1.80 -1.90
CA SER A 107 15.11 -0.89 -2.89
C SER A 107 14.14 -0.49 -4.00
N SER A 108 12.92 -1.04 -4.03
CA SER A 108 11.93 -0.71 -5.05
C SER A 108 11.56 0.78 -5.02
N GLY A 109 11.65 1.47 -6.15
CA GLY A 109 11.08 2.81 -6.32
C GLY A 109 9.55 2.80 -6.46
N THR A 110 8.95 1.62 -6.70
CA THR A 110 7.50 1.46 -6.84
C THR A 110 6.91 0.89 -5.55
N VAL A 111 5.92 1.61 -4.99
CA VAL A 111 5.21 1.23 -3.75
C VAL A 111 3.70 1.07 -3.92
N ILE A 112 3.16 1.43 -5.09
CA ILE A 112 1.73 1.35 -5.40
C ILE A 112 1.56 0.44 -6.60
N PHE A 113 0.73 -0.58 -6.45
CA PHE A 113 0.53 -1.64 -7.43
C PHE A 113 -0.96 -1.71 -7.78
N CYS A 114 -1.32 -1.31 -9.00
CA CYS A 114 -2.64 -1.58 -9.57
C CYS A 114 -2.53 -2.91 -10.30
N VAL A 115 -2.87 -4.01 -9.63
CA VAL A 115 -2.38 -5.36 -10.00
C VAL A 115 -3.13 -5.99 -11.17
N ASP A 116 -4.31 -5.47 -11.49
CA ASP A 116 -5.16 -5.99 -12.56
C ASP A 116 -5.24 -5.03 -13.77
N GLU A 117 -4.64 -3.85 -13.68
CA GLU A 117 -4.61 -2.88 -14.78
C GLU A 117 -3.53 -3.28 -15.81
N ASP A 118 -3.89 -3.24 -17.09
CA ASP A 118 -2.92 -3.41 -18.18
C ASP A 118 -1.90 -2.23 -18.14
N ARG A 119 -0.61 -2.56 -18.14
CA ARG A 119 0.50 -1.59 -18.03
C ARG A 119 1.03 -1.11 -19.37
#